data_AF-A0A7C1JM99-F1
#
_entry.id   AF-A0A7C1JM99-F1
#
_cell.length_a   1.000
_cell.length_b   1.000
_cell.length_c   1.000
_cell.angle_alpha   90.00
_cell.angle_beta   90.00
_cell.angle_gamma   90.00
#
_symmetry.space_group_name_H-M   'P 1'
#
loop_
_entity.id
_entity.type
_entity.pdbx_description
1 polymer ?
#
loop_
_entity_poly.entity_id
_entity_poly.type
_entity_poly.pdbx_seq_one_letter_code
_entity_poly.pdbx_strand_id
1 'polypeptide(L)'
;MKSGFLVIHGHFYQPPRENPYIDFVEKEPSASPFHDWNQRITHECYSPNFWARLYGPGGGLKAVVNNYSFMSFDVGPTLFRWLRKNAPSVYQAIIQGDAESRKRFSGHGSAISHPYSHLILPLAHEEDKDLNVKWGIEEFKFHFKRNPEGMW
;
A
#
# COMPACT_ATOMS: atom_id res chain seq x y z
N MET A 1 -31.71 5.99 11.14
CA MET A 1 -30.86 5.54 10.01
C MET A 1 -30.43 4.10 10.30
N LYS A 2 -30.53 3.17 9.36
CA LYS A 2 -29.93 1.83 9.56
C LYS A 2 -28.43 2.05 9.72
N SER A 3 -27.89 1.68 10.88
CA SER A 3 -26.44 1.67 11.12
C SER A 3 -25.86 0.50 10.33
N GLY A 4 -25.20 0.81 9.22
CA GLY A 4 -24.38 -0.14 8.48
C GLY A 4 -22.91 0.23 8.65
N PHE A 5 -22.04 -0.76 8.71
CA PHE A 5 -20.61 -0.54 8.58
C PHE A 5 -20.24 -0.62 7.10
N LEU A 6 -19.46 0.35 6.62
CA LEU A 6 -18.85 0.33 5.29
C LEU A 6 -17.36 0.08 5.47
N VAL A 7 -16.85 -0.93 4.78
CA VAL A 7 -15.42 -1.21 4.70
C VAL A 7 -14.99 -1.05 3.25
N ILE A 8 -13.95 -0.25 3.06
CA ILE A 8 -13.24 -0.13 1.78
C ILE A 8 -11.85 -0.70 2.02
N HIS A 9 -11.43 -1.62 1.15
CA HIS A 9 -10.09 -2.21 1.18
C HIS A 9 -9.32 -1.80 -0.08
N GLY A 10 -8.12 -1.25 0.10
CA GLY A 10 -7.21 -0.89 -0.97
C GLY A 10 -6.07 -1.89 -1.10
N HIS A 11 -6.04 -2.63 -2.21
CA HIS A 11 -4.96 -3.54 -2.55
C HIS A 11 -3.94 -2.84 -3.46
N PHE A 12 -2.70 -2.64 -2.97
CA PHE A 12 -1.68 -1.86 -3.66
C PHE A 12 -0.47 -2.71 -4.04
N TYR A 13 -0.27 -2.96 -5.33
CA TYR A 13 0.84 -3.76 -5.83
C TYR A 13 1.40 -3.23 -7.15
N GLN A 14 2.71 -3.42 -7.34
CA GLN A 14 3.40 -3.31 -8.63
C GLN A 14 4.36 -4.49 -8.76
N PRO A 15 4.37 -5.22 -9.89
CA PRO A 15 5.39 -6.23 -10.14
C PRO A 15 6.78 -5.57 -10.26
N PRO A 16 7.87 -6.33 -10.05
CA PRO A 16 9.21 -5.86 -10.40
C PRO A 16 9.23 -5.37 -11.85
N ARG A 17 9.78 -4.18 -12.07
CA ARG A 17 9.95 -3.58 -13.42
C ARG A 17 11.42 -3.34 -13.74
N GLU A 18 12.30 -3.54 -12.76
CA GLU A 18 13.72 -3.36 -12.89
C GLU A 18 14.30 -4.37 -13.88
N ASN A 19 15.20 -3.89 -14.74
CA ASN A 19 15.98 -4.77 -15.59
C ASN A 19 16.91 -5.62 -14.70
N PRO A 20 16.87 -6.97 -14.79
CA PRO A 20 17.55 -7.86 -13.85
C PRO A 20 19.08 -7.77 -13.93
N TYR A 21 19.63 -7.18 -15.00
CA TYR A 21 21.08 -7.03 -15.17
C TYR A 21 21.63 -5.76 -14.54
N ILE A 22 20.82 -4.71 -14.40
CA ILE A 22 21.25 -3.38 -13.96
C ILE A 22 20.49 -2.84 -12.74
N ASP A 23 19.50 -3.58 -12.24
CA ASP A 23 18.66 -3.23 -11.08
C ASP A 23 18.05 -1.82 -11.19
N PHE A 24 17.65 -1.45 -12.41
CA PHE A 24 17.12 -0.15 -12.77
C PHE A 24 15.91 -0.29 -13.70
N VAL A 25 14.86 0.51 -13.46
CA VAL A 25 13.70 0.59 -14.35
C VAL A 25 14.06 1.53 -15.49
N GLU A 26 14.06 1.06 -16.73
CA GLU A 26 14.34 1.91 -17.89
C GLU A 26 13.17 2.87 -18.18
N LYS A 27 13.39 3.88 -19.02
CA LYS A 27 12.34 4.84 -19.37
C LYS A 27 11.22 4.14 -20.14
N GLU A 28 9.98 4.35 -19.70
CA GLU A 28 8.78 3.77 -20.31
C GLU A 28 7.95 4.87 -21.00
N PRO A 29 7.95 4.97 -22.35
CA PRO A 29 7.30 6.08 -23.05
C PRO A 29 5.81 6.25 -22.76
N SER A 30 5.09 5.15 -22.47
CA SER A 30 3.67 5.17 -22.13
C SER A 30 3.37 5.75 -20.74
N ALA A 31 4.38 5.93 -19.90
CA ALA A 31 4.25 6.58 -18.60
C ALA A 31 4.41 8.12 -18.66
N SER A 32 4.59 8.70 -19.85
CA SER A 32 4.73 10.15 -20.04
C SER A 32 3.61 10.94 -19.31
N PRO A 33 3.95 12.05 -18.62
CA PRO A 33 5.25 12.73 -18.60
C PRO A 33 6.28 12.14 -17.62
N PHE A 34 5.95 11.06 -16.92
CA PHE A 34 6.85 10.42 -15.96
C PHE A 34 7.89 9.55 -16.65
N HIS A 35 8.96 9.24 -15.92
CA HIS A 35 10.03 8.37 -16.41
C HIS A 35 9.55 6.93 -16.64
N ASP A 36 8.76 6.39 -15.71
CA ASP A 36 8.29 5.01 -15.70
C ASP A 36 6.92 4.89 -15.00
N TRP A 37 6.29 3.72 -15.11
CA TRP A 37 4.96 3.48 -14.53
C TRP A 37 4.96 3.50 -13.01
N ASN A 38 6.05 3.13 -12.34
CA ASN A 38 6.10 3.21 -10.87
C ASN A 38 6.00 4.66 -10.41
N GLN A 39 6.69 5.58 -11.08
CA GLN A 39 6.61 7.02 -10.80
C GLN A 39 5.22 7.58 -11.10
N ARG A 40 4.66 7.26 -12.27
CA ARG A 40 3.34 7.74 -12.67
C ARG A 40 2.25 7.30 -11.69
N ILE A 41 2.19 6.00 -11.39
CA ILE A 41 1.15 5.45 -10.51
C ILE A 41 1.37 5.92 -9.07
N THR A 42 2.61 6.11 -8.64
CA THR A 42 2.88 6.74 -7.34
C THR A 42 2.32 8.17 -7.27
N HIS A 43 2.49 8.96 -8.33
CA HIS A 43 1.98 10.32 -8.38
C HIS A 43 0.45 10.37 -8.49
N GLU A 44 -0.15 9.53 -9.33
CA GLU A 44 -1.58 9.58 -9.67
C GLU A 44 -2.45 8.77 -8.69
N CYS A 45 -1.90 7.80 -7.95
CA CYS A 45 -2.67 6.87 -7.12
C CYS A 45 -2.21 6.79 -5.66
N TYR A 46 -0.93 6.53 -5.39
CA TYR A 46 -0.48 6.31 -4.01
C TYR A 46 -0.32 7.63 -3.22
N SER A 47 0.31 8.63 -3.82
CA SER A 47 0.49 9.95 -3.18
C SER A 47 -0.84 10.67 -2.89
N PRO A 48 -1.86 10.64 -3.78
CA PRO A 48 -3.14 11.30 -3.52
C PRO A 48 -3.92 10.70 -2.34
N ASN A 49 -3.67 9.44 -1.96
CA ASN A 49 -4.24 8.87 -0.76
C ASN A 49 -3.68 9.52 0.52
N PHE A 50 -2.43 9.99 0.52
CA PHE A 50 -1.87 10.71 1.67
C PHE A 50 -2.48 12.12 1.81
N TRP A 51 -2.75 12.80 0.70
CA TRP A 51 -3.27 14.16 0.68
C TRP A 51 -4.71 14.22 0.16
N ALA A 52 -5.56 13.29 0.60
CA ALA A 52 -6.92 13.20 0.11
C ALA A 52 -7.74 14.42 0.55
N ARG A 53 -8.33 15.13 -0.43
CA ARG A 53 -9.11 16.34 -0.20
C ARG A 53 -10.55 15.97 0.13
N LEU A 54 -10.99 16.35 1.32
CA LEU A 54 -12.37 16.23 1.75
C LEU A 54 -13.09 17.56 1.48
N TYR A 55 -14.17 17.52 0.72
CA TYR A 55 -15.01 18.69 0.43
C TYR A 55 -16.25 18.73 1.34
N GLY A 56 -16.70 19.93 1.69
CA GLY A 56 -17.92 20.14 2.47
C GLY A 56 -19.18 20.28 1.59
N PRO A 57 -20.38 20.39 2.20
CA PRO A 57 -21.65 20.50 1.48
C PRO A 57 -21.75 21.67 0.48
N GLY A 58 -20.94 22.72 0.65
CA GLY A 58 -20.86 23.85 -0.28
C GLY A 58 -19.73 23.78 -1.30
N GLY A 59 -19.07 22.62 -1.48
CA GLY A 59 -17.97 22.43 -2.44
C GLY A 59 -16.61 22.99 -2.00
N GLY A 60 -16.54 23.72 -0.88
CA GLY A 60 -15.29 24.19 -0.30
C GLY A 60 -14.44 23.06 0.30
N LEU A 61 -13.12 23.23 0.28
CA LEU A 61 -12.19 22.30 0.92
C LEU A 61 -12.42 22.32 2.44
N LYS A 62 -12.81 21.18 3.01
CA LYS A 62 -13.04 20.99 4.45
C LYS A 62 -11.78 20.54 5.16
N ALA A 63 -11.05 19.59 4.58
CA ALA A 63 -9.83 19.04 5.17
C ALA A 63 -8.96 18.37 4.10
N VAL A 64 -7.69 18.17 4.42
CA VAL A 64 -6.81 17.22 3.74
C VAL A 64 -6.47 16.12 4.73
N VAL A 65 -6.71 14.87 4.36
CA VAL A 65 -6.59 13.72 5.26
C VAL A 65 -5.72 12.63 4.65
N ASN A 66 -5.03 11.89 5.51
CA ASN A 66 -4.37 10.66 5.14
C ASN A 66 -5.42 9.53 5.02
N ASN A 67 -5.86 9.24 3.80
CA ASN A 67 -6.90 8.26 3.49
C ASN A 67 -6.53 6.83 3.93
N TYR A 68 -5.22 6.51 3.98
CA TYR A 68 -4.75 5.22 4.52
C TYR A 68 -5.22 4.99 5.96
N SER A 69 -5.46 6.06 6.73
CA SER A 69 -5.96 5.95 8.10
C SER A 69 -7.48 5.73 8.23
N PHE A 70 -8.20 5.67 7.10
CA PHE A 70 -9.66 5.53 7.02
C PHE A 70 -10.12 4.33 6.15
N MET A 71 -9.21 3.61 5.52
CA MET A 71 -9.49 2.37 4.78
C MET A 71 -8.66 1.21 5.35
N SER A 72 -9.10 -0.03 5.13
CA SER A 72 -8.21 -1.17 5.24
C SER A 72 -7.32 -1.22 4.00
N PHE A 73 -6.08 -1.69 4.12
CA PHE A 73 -5.20 -1.81 2.95
C PHE A 73 -4.08 -2.83 3.15
N ASP A 74 -3.53 -3.30 2.03
CA ASP A 74 -2.26 -4.01 1.99
C ASP A 74 -1.33 -3.34 0.97
N VAL A 75 -0.01 -3.52 1.13
CA VAL A 75 0.98 -3.04 0.17
C VAL A 75 1.95 -4.16 -0.14
N GLY A 76 2.05 -4.52 -1.41
CA GLY A 76 2.94 -5.58 -1.86
C GLY A 76 4.43 -5.25 -1.63
N PRO A 77 5.28 -6.24 -1.27
CA PRO A 77 6.68 -6.00 -0.90
C PRO A 77 7.51 -5.28 -1.97
N THR A 78 7.33 -5.64 -3.24
CA THR A 78 8.03 -5.01 -4.37
C THR A 78 7.73 -3.52 -4.46
N LEU A 79 6.45 -3.16 -4.39
CA LEU A 79 6.03 -1.76 -4.36
C LEU A 79 6.57 -1.06 -3.11
N PHE A 80 6.47 -1.68 -1.95
CA PHE A 80 6.84 -1.01 -0.71
C PHE A 80 8.35 -0.75 -0.60
N ARG A 81 9.17 -1.71 -1.08
CA ARG A 81 10.61 -1.55 -1.27
C ARG A 81 10.94 -0.40 -2.23
N TRP A 82 10.22 -0.32 -3.36
CA TRP A 82 10.41 0.77 -4.32
C TRP A 82 10.03 2.13 -3.73
N LEU A 83 8.89 2.24 -3.04
CA LEU A 83 8.44 3.47 -2.39
C LEU A 83 9.45 3.93 -1.33
N ARG A 84 9.99 3.01 -0.52
CA ARG A 84 10.99 3.34 0.51
C ARG A 84 12.23 4.01 -0.09
N LYS A 85 12.66 3.58 -1.28
CA LYS A 85 13.86 4.10 -1.97
C LYS A 85 13.55 5.36 -2.77
N ASN A 86 12.46 5.37 -3.53
CA ASN A 86 12.20 6.36 -4.58
C ASN A 86 11.13 7.41 -4.21
N ALA A 87 10.24 7.10 -3.25
CA ALA A 87 9.17 7.98 -2.80
C ALA A 87 9.02 7.93 -1.26
N PRO A 88 10.07 8.28 -0.49
CA PRO A 88 10.10 8.09 0.96
C PRO A 88 8.98 8.84 1.69
N SER A 89 8.50 9.97 1.16
CA SER A 89 7.36 10.69 1.73
C SER A 89 6.06 9.88 1.65
N VAL A 90 5.80 9.21 0.51
CA VAL A 90 4.64 8.33 0.33
C VAL A 90 4.77 7.08 1.20
N TYR A 91 5.97 6.50 1.24
CA TYR A 91 6.28 5.37 2.13
C TYR A 91 5.95 5.68 3.60
N GLN A 92 6.41 6.83 4.11
CA GLN A 92 6.15 7.25 5.49
C GLN A 92 4.66 7.55 5.72
N ALA A 93 3.98 8.14 4.74
CA ALA A 93 2.55 8.41 4.84
C ALA A 93 1.70 7.15 5.02
N ILE A 94 2.04 6.05 4.32
CA ILE A 94 1.36 4.75 4.47
C ILE A 94 1.53 4.22 5.90
N ILE A 95 2.75 4.25 6.44
CA ILE A 95 3.06 3.79 7.81
C ILE A 95 2.35 4.67 8.84
N GLN A 96 2.37 5.99 8.65
CA GLN A 96 1.66 6.93 9.51
C GLN A 96 0.15 6.71 9.45
N GLY A 97 -0.40 6.37 8.27
CA GLY A 97 -1.82 6.06 8.11
C GLY A 97 -2.25 4.88 8.98
N ASP A 98 -1.46 3.81 9.00
CA ASP A 98 -1.67 2.68 9.91
C ASP A 98 -1.58 3.09 11.38
N ALA A 99 -0.54 3.83 11.76
CA ALA A 99 -0.34 4.28 13.13
C ALA A 99 -1.45 5.22 13.63
N GLU A 100 -1.97 6.08 12.74
CA GLU A 100 -3.10 6.97 13.02
C GLU A 100 -4.41 6.21 13.17
N SER A 101 -4.67 5.20 12.33
CA SER A 101 -5.91 4.45 12.40
C SER A 101 -6.04 3.61 13.67
N ARG A 102 -4.92 3.15 14.25
CA ARG A 102 -4.89 2.52 15.58
C ARG A 102 -5.51 3.38 16.68
N LYS A 103 -5.45 4.71 16.57
CA LYS A 103 -6.08 5.63 17.52
C LYS A 103 -7.62 5.64 17.39
N ARG A 104 -8.15 5.24 16.23
CA ARG A 104 -9.59 5.22 15.92
C ARG A 104 -10.22 3.85 16.13
N PHE A 105 -9.48 2.79 15.85
CA PHE A 105 -10.00 1.43 15.83
C PHE A 105 -9.52 0.61 17.03
N SER A 106 -9.61 1.14 18.25
CA SER A 106 -9.29 0.41 19.50
C SER A 106 -7.91 -0.26 19.53
N GLY A 107 -6.92 0.33 18.86
CA GLY A 107 -5.56 -0.20 18.75
C GLY A 107 -5.28 -1.02 17.49
N HIS A 108 -6.30 -1.37 16.70
CA HIS A 108 -6.19 -2.08 15.43
C HIS A 108 -5.76 -1.15 14.29
N GLY A 109 -4.75 -1.58 13.53
CA GLY A 109 -4.25 -0.80 12.40
C GLY A 109 -4.99 -1.13 11.11
N SER A 110 -4.96 -0.18 10.19
CA SER A 110 -5.61 -0.30 8.88
C SER A 110 -4.87 -1.24 7.93
N ALA A 111 -3.56 -1.36 8.10
CA ALA A 111 -2.72 -2.19 7.25
C ALA A 111 -2.86 -3.68 7.62
N ILE A 112 -2.96 -4.53 6.61
CA ILE A 112 -2.82 -5.97 6.72
C ILE A 112 -1.63 -6.44 5.88
N SER A 113 -1.20 -7.68 6.09
CA SER A 113 -0.07 -8.24 5.35
C SER A 113 -0.44 -8.61 3.92
N HIS A 114 0.59 -8.87 3.11
CA HIS A 114 0.47 -9.27 1.71
C HIS A 114 1.45 -10.43 1.47
N PRO A 115 1.09 -11.47 0.68
CA PRO A 115 1.99 -12.57 0.32
C PRO A 115 3.26 -12.05 -0.34
N TYR A 116 4.42 -12.67 -0.10
CA TYR A 116 5.67 -12.04 -0.50
C TYR A 116 5.78 -11.71 -2.02
N SER A 117 5.36 -12.63 -2.89
CA SER A 117 5.55 -12.52 -4.35
C SER A 117 4.26 -12.32 -5.18
N HIS A 118 3.12 -11.95 -4.58
CA HIS A 118 1.80 -11.81 -5.26
C HIS A 118 1.40 -13.03 -6.12
N LEU A 119 1.66 -14.23 -5.61
CA LEU A 119 1.32 -15.48 -6.28
C LEU A 119 -0.17 -15.78 -6.16
N ILE A 120 -0.70 -16.52 -7.14
CA ILE A 120 -2.01 -17.13 -7.02
C ILE A 120 -1.89 -18.31 -6.05
N LEU A 121 -2.04 -18.04 -4.76
CA LEU A 121 -1.77 -18.99 -3.68
C LEU A 121 -2.38 -20.37 -3.93
N PRO A 122 -3.67 -20.55 -4.31
CA PRO A 122 -4.25 -21.87 -4.52
C PRO A 122 -3.51 -22.75 -5.54
N LEU A 123 -2.87 -22.15 -6.53
CA LEU A 123 -2.15 -22.84 -7.60
C LEU A 123 -0.70 -23.18 -7.24
N ALA A 124 -0.18 -22.66 -6.14
CA ALA A 124 1.19 -22.89 -5.71
C ALA A 124 1.35 -24.22 -4.95
N HIS A 125 2.57 -24.75 -4.93
CA HIS A 125 2.94 -25.86 -4.06
C HIS A 125 2.77 -25.46 -2.59
N GLU A 126 2.56 -26.45 -1.72
CA GLU A 126 2.33 -26.22 -0.28
C GLU A 126 3.49 -25.44 0.35
N GLU A 127 4.73 -25.80 0.00
CA GLU A 127 5.95 -25.15 0.47
C GLU A 127 6.00 -23.67 0.06
N ASP A 128 5.61 -23.36 -1.18
CA ASP A 128 5.57 -21.98 -1.69
C ASP A 128 4.49 -21.15 -1.02
N LYS A 129 3.32 -21.74 -0.75
CA LYS A 129 2.23 -21.08 0.01
C LYS A 129 2.73 -20.68 1.39
N ASP A 130 3.29 -21.65 2.10
CA ASP A 130 3.83 -21.47 3.45
C ASP A 130 4.90 -20.40 3.51
N LEU A 131 5.84 -20.44 2.56
CA LEU A 131 6.95 -19.50 2.51
C LEU A 131 6.45 -18.08 2.25
N ASN A 132 5.52 -17.91 1.31
CA ASN A 132 5.02 -16.58 0.95
C ASN A 132 4.16 -15.94 2.03
N VAL A 133 3.40 -16.74 2.79
CA VAL A 133 2.68 -16.24 3.95
C VAL A 133 3.66 -15.82 5.04
N LYS A 134 4.64 -16.68 5.38
CA LYS A 134 5.65 -16.38 6.41
C LYS A 134 6.45 -15.13 6.06
N TRP A 135 6.95 -15.04 4.84
CA TRP A 135 7.73 -13.88 4.39
C TRP A 135 6.87 -12.62 4.28
N GLY A 136 5.61 -12.72 3.86
CA GLY A 136 4.68 -11.58 3.87
C GLY A 136 4.44 -11.01 5.27
N ILE A 137 4.33 -11.88 6.28
CA ILE A 137 4.23 -11.46 7.68
C ILE A 137 5.51 -10.77 8.17
N GLU A 138 6.68 -11.31 7.82
CA GLU A 138 7.96 -10.70 8.22
C GLU A 138 8.20 -9.35 7.53
N GLU A 139 7.85 -9.22 6.25
CA GLU A 139 7.91 -7.94 5.52
C GLU A 139 6.99 -6.89 6.17
N PHE A 140 5.77 -7.30 6.54
CA PHE A 140 4.84 -6.44 7.26
C PHE A 140 5.43 -5.96 8.59
N LYS A 141 5.94 -6.88 9.42
CA LYS A 141 6.56 -6.54 10.71
C LYS A 141 7.75 -5.60 10.52
N PHE A 142 8.56 -5.85 9.48
CA PHE A 142 9.71 -5.03 9.16
C PHE A 142 9.31 -3.57 8.91
N HIS A 143 8.22 -3.31 8.21
CA HIS A 143 7.77 -1.95 7.91
C HIS A 143 6.91 -1.31 9.00
N PHE A 144 5.88 -2.01 9.51
CA PHE A 144 4.87 -1.45 10.41
C PHE A 144 5.18 -1.65 11.90
N LYS A 145 6.22 -2.43 12.23
CA LYS A 145 6.68 -2.69 13.61
C LYS A 145 5.60 -3.28 14.54
N ARG A 146 4.68 -4.05 13.97
CA ARG A 146 3.65 -4.82 14.69
C ARG A 146 3.30 -6.10 13.92
N ASN A 147 2.59 -7.02 14.57
CA ASN A 147 2.02 -8.17 13.87
C ASN A 147 0.85 -7.74 12.96
N PRO A 148 0.72 -8.32 11.76
CA PRO A 148 -0.49 -8.17 10.96
C PRO A 148 -1.65 -8.92 11.60
N GLU A 149 -2.86 -8.40 11.41
CA GLU A 149 -4.10 -9.03 11.90
C GLU A 149 -4.88 -9.74 10.79
N GLY A 150 -4.37 -9.65 9.56
CA GLY A 150 -4.91 -10.30 8.37
C GLY A 150 -3.89 -10.32 7.24
N MET A 151 -4.26 -10.95 6.14
CA MET A 151 -3.52 -10.98 4.89
C MET A 151 -4.51 -10.83 3.73
N TRP A 152 -4.16 -10.03 2.74
CA TRP A 152 -4.87 -10.00 1.46
C TRP A 152 -4.39 -11.13 0.55
#